data_AF-A0A2S8NYF1-F1
#
_entry.id   AF-A0A2S8NYF1-F1
#
_cell.length_a   1.000
_cell.length_b   1.000
_cell.length_c   1.000
_cell.angle_alpha   90.00
_cell.angle_beta   90.00
_cell.angle_gamma   90.00
#
_symmetry.space_group_name_H-M   'P 1'
#
loop_
_entity.id
_entity.type
_entity.pdbx_description
1 polymer ?
#
loop_
_entity_poly.entity_id
_entity_poly.type
_entity_poly.pdbx_seq_one_letter_code
_entity_poly.pdbx_strand_id
1 'polypeptide(L)'
;MGAVIMSIQIFILGALSEGNYYPYDIKKRIGKHLDQTDAKITEGTIYYNFEVLLKKGLIDKVETIQSENRPDKTTYGITEKGRIFLEESIYKVFQKFTNVESLYATLVHLDKVDNQKLAYLIMDIIEKLDKKLEYIDLHRPDEIDAQGDLKDALLLMRDHAYHSIQNDMLWLSKLLDHVQSRVLKS
;
A
#
# COMPACT_ATOMS: atom_id res chain seq x y z
N MET A 1 -5.78 10.88 -5.25
CA MET A 1 -4.33 11.18 -5.18
C MET A 1 -3.66 10.94 -3.81
N GLY A 2 -4.39 10.78 -2.70
CA GLY A 2 -3.76 10.61 -1.37
C GLY A 2 -3.14 9.24 -1.07
N ALA A 3 -3.67 8.14 -1.62
CA ALA A 3 -3.19 6.79 -1.32
C ALA A 3 -1.77 6.52 -1.85
N VAL A 4 -1.48 6.91 -3.09
CA VAL A 4 -0.16 6.70 -3.73
C VAL A 4 0.98 7.40 -2.96
N ILE A 5 0.75 8.63 -2.50
CA ILE A 5 1.74 9.38 -1.71
C ILE A 5 1.99 8.68 -0.36
N MET A 6 0.93 8.18 0.28
CA MET A 6 1.03 7.44 1.54
C MET A 6 1.81 6.13 1.36
N SER A 7 1.59 5.39 0.28
CA SER A 7 2.33 4.17 -0.04
C SER A 7 3.84 4.42 -0.18
N ILE A 8 4.24 5.54 -0.79
CA ILE A 8 5.67 5.87 -0.94
C ILE A 8 6.32 6.21 0.41
N GLN A 9 5.62 6.93 1.29
CA GLN A 9 6.12 7.23 2.63
C GLN A 9 6.30 5.96 3.47
N ILE A 10 5.37 5.00 3.37
CA ILE A 10 5.48 3.69 4.00
C ILE A 10 6.71 2.93 3.49
N PHE A 11 6.92 2.87 2.17
CA PHE A 11 8.12 2.23 1.60
C PHE A 11 9.43 2.86 2.08
N ILE A 12 9.50 4.20 2.10
CA ILE A 12 10.71 4.92 2.55
C ILE A 12 10.97 4.63 4.02
N LEU A 13 9.96 4.81 4.88
CA LEU A 13 10.12 4.60 6.33
C LEU A 13 10.40 3.13 6.66
N GLY A 14 9.72 2.19 5.99
CA GLY A 14 9.96 0.77 6.19
C GLY A 14 11.37 0.36 5.80
N ALA A 15 11.89 0.84 4.66
CA ALA A 15 13.28 0.62 4.31
C ALA A 15 14.25 1.27 5.33
N LEU A 16 13.99 2.51 5.75
CA LEU A 16 14.81 3.19 6.76
C LEU A 16 14.74 2.54 8.16
N SER A 17 13.72 1.72 8.41
CA SER A 17 13.61 0.94 9.65
C SER A 17 14.60 -0.22 9.73
N GLU A 18 15.16 -0.64 8.58
CA GLU A 18 16.13 -1.72 8.44
C GLU A 18 17.59 -1.21 8.34
N GLY A 19 17.79 0.09 8.08
CA GLY A 19 19.11 0.68 7.95
C GLY A 19 19.07 2.13 7.44
N ASN A 20 20.22 2.79 7.44
CA ASN A 20 20.35 4.16 6.95
C ASN A 20 20.61 4.17 5.43
N TYR A 21 19.84 4.95 4.68
CA TYR A 21 19.91 4.93 3.21
C TYR A 21 19.91 6.32 2.61
N TYR A 22 20.54 6.43 1.44
CA TYR A 22 20.44 7.59 0.56
C TYR A 22 19.19 7.44 -0.34
N PRO A 23 18.49 8.52 -0.73
CA PRO A 23 17.24 8.44 -1.48
C PRO A 23 17.31 7.63 -2.78
N TYR A 24 18.43 7.69 -3.50
CA TYR A 24 18.63 6.89 -4.72
C TYR A 24 18.66 5.38 -4.44
N ASP A 25 19.26 4.97 -3.32
CA ASP A 25 19.34 3.56 -2.93
C ASP A 25 17.93 3.01 -2.64
N ILE A 26 17.07 3.83 -2.01
CA ILE A 26 15.65 3.51 -1.80
C ILE A 26 14.88 3.43 -3.13
N LYS A 27 15.06 4.40 -4.04
CA LYS A 27 14.43 4.37 -5.37
C LYS A 27 14.73 3.06 -6.09
N LYS A 28 16.01 2.64 -6.10
CA LYS A 28 16.45 1.40 -6.74
C LYS A 28 15.82 0.16 -6.09
N ARG A 29 15.70 0.16 -4.76
CA ARG A 29 15.06 -0.92 -4.02
C ARG A 29 13.56 -1.02 -4.34
N ILE A 30 12.83 0.09 -4.27
CA ILE A 30 11.40 0.09 -4.56
C ILE A 30 11.12 -0.28 -6.03
N GLY A 31 11.92 0.23 -6.98
CA GLY A 31 11.80 -0.14 -8.38
C GLY A 31 11.79 -1.65 -8.60
N LYS A 32 12.77 -2.37 -8.01
CA LYS A 32 12.83 -3.83 -8.08
C LYS A 32 11.59 -4.55 -7.54
N HIS A 33 10.93 -3.99 -6.53
CA HIS A 33 9.70 -4.57 -5.97
C HIS A 33 8.47 -4.28 -6.84
N LEU A 34 8.48 -3.17 -7.58
CA LEU A 34 7.36 -2.73 -8.41
C LEU A 34 7.50 -3.12 -9.89
N ASP A 35 8.64 -3.70 -10.31
CA ASP A 35 8.90 -4.08 -11.72
C ASP A 35 7.85 -5.05 -12.30
N GLN A 36 7.15 -5.80 -11.44
CA GLN A 36 6.06 -6.72 -11.84
C GLN A 36 4.66 -6.09 -11.75
N THR A 37 4.59 -4.78 -11.52
CA THR A 37 3.35 -4.03 -11.32
C THR A 37 3.31 -2.81 -12.25
N ASP A 38 2.14 -2.22 -12.44
CA ASP A 38 2.01 -0.97 -13.19
C ASP A 38 2.43 0.27 -12.38
N ALA A 39 2.78 0.11 -11.10
CA ALA A 39 3.16 1.21 -10.23
C ALA A 39 4.55 1.74 -10.60
N LYS A 40 4.62 3.03 -10.93
CA LYS A 40 5.88 3.72 -11.26
C LYS A 40 6.18 4.82 -10.26
N ILE A 41 7.43 4.91 -9.83
CA ILE A 41 7.91 5.96 -8.94
C ILE A 41 9.04 6.73 -9.62
N THR A 42 8.87 8.05 -9.68
CA THR A 42 9.89 8.94 -10.22
C THR A 42 10.89 9.33 -9.15
N GLU A 43 12.07 9.73 -9.60
CA GLU A 43 13.11 10.25 -8.71
C GLU A 43 12.66 11.50 -7.95
N GLY A 44 12.02 12.45 -8.65
CA GLY A 44 11.48 13.66 -8.04
C GLY A 44 10.47 13.35 -6.93
N THR A 45 9.64 12.31 -7.10
CA THR A 45 8.70 11.86 -6.07
C THR A 45 9.41 11.32 -4.82
N ILE A 46 10.52 10.59 -4.98
CA ILE A 46 11.31 10.09 -3.84
C ILE A 46 11.90 11.26 -3.07
N TYR A 47 12.66 12.15 -3.72
CA TYR A 47 13.29 13.28 -3.04
C TYR A 47 12.26 14.21 -2.37
N TYR A 48 11.13 14.48 -3.04
CA TYR A 48 10.04 15.23 -2.42
C TYR A 48 9.55 14.60 -1.11
N ASN A 49 9.38 13.27 -1.08
CA ASN A 49 8.92 12.60 0.14
C ASN A 49 9.98 12.59 1.24
N PHE A 50 11.27 12.51 0.93
CA PHE A 50 12.33 12.71 1.93
C PHE A 50 12.24 14.09 2.58
N GLU A 51 12.06 15.15 1.78
CA GLU A 51 11.86 16.52 2.30
C GLU A 51 10.61 16.62 3.20
N VAL A 52 9.50 15.98 2.81
CA VAL A 52 8.28 15.94 3.62
C VAL A 52 8.50 15.19 4.94
N LEU A 53 9.19 14.05 4.92
CA LEU A 53 9.46 13.24 6.11
C LEU A 53 10.43 13.95 7.07
N LEU A 54 11.46 14.62 6.55
CA LEU A 54 12.38 15.47 7.32
C LEU A 54 11.64 16.61 8.01
N LYS A 55 10.83 17.37 7.27
CA LYS A 55 10.05 18.49 7.83
C LYS A 55 9.09 18.05 8.92
N LYS A 56 8.62 16.80 8.87
CA LYS A 56 7.75 16.20 9.90
C LYS A 56 8.53 15.61 11.09
N GLY A 57 9.86 15.55 11.03
CA GLY A 57 10.72 14.91 12.03
C GLY A 57 10.54 13.39 12.09
N LEU A 58 10.17 12.76 10.97
CA LEU A 58 9.98 11.30 10.88
C LEU A 58 11.28 10.58 10.47
N ILE A 59 12.21 11.32 9.88
CA ILE A 59 13.56 10.88 9.52
C ILE A 59 14.54 11.99 9.85
N ASP A 60 15.80 11.64 10.06
CA ASP A 60 16.91 12.58 10.28
C ASP A 60 18.09 12.29 9.35
N LYS A 61 18.93 13.30 9.13
CA LYS A 61 20.21 13.15 8.44
C LYS A 61 21.20 12.45 9.37
N VAL A 62 21.88 11.41 8.88
CA VAL A 62 22.83 10.62 9.68
C VAL A 62 24.26 10.95 9.29
N GLU A 63 24.64 10.70 8.03
CA GLU A 63 25.98 11.00 7.52
C GLU A 63 25.90 11.76 6.21
N THR A 64 26.81 12.71 6.01
CA THR A 64 27.03 13.35 4.71
C THR A 64 28.43 13.05 4.25
N ILE A 65 28.55 12.26 3.17
CA ILE A 65 29.83 11.98 2.52
C ILE A 65 30.04 13.05 1.46
N GLN A 66 31.00 13.94 1.69
CA GLN A 66 31.42 14.93 0.69
C GLN A 66 32.38 14.29 -0.31
N SER A 67 32.26 14.65 -1.59
CA SER A 67 33.12 14.16 -2.66
C SER A 67 33.56 15.32 -3.53
N GLU A 68 34.86 15.48 -3.79
CA GLU A 68 35.39 16.65 -4.53
C GLU A 68 34.80 16.81 -5.95
N ASN A 69 34.33 15.72 -6.57
CA ASN A 69 33.85 15.70 -7.97
C ASN A 69 32.39 15.20 -8.12
N ARG A 70 31.62 15.09 -7.04
CA ARG A 70 30.21 14.61 -7.09
C ARG A 70 29.36 15.30 -6.01
N PRO A 71 28.03 15.37 -6.19
CA PRO A 71 27.14 15.88 -5.14
C PRO A 71 27.31 15.12 -3.83
N ASP A 72 27.25 15.83 -2.71
CA ASP A 72 27.28 15.27 -1.36
C ASP A 72 26.22 14.16 -1.21
N LYS A 73 26.62 13.01 -0.67
CA LYS A 73 25.73 11.88 -0.41
C LYS A 73 25.28 11.90 1.05
N THR A 74 24.05 12.33 1.30
CA THR A 74 23.45 12.35 2.65
C THR A 74 22.61 11.11 2.91
N THR A 75 23.01 10.26 3.85
CA THR A 75 22.17 9.15 4.33
C THR A 75 21.17 9.64 5.37
N TYR A 76 20.03 8.99 5.42
CA TYR A 76 18.95 9.28 6.36
C TYR A 76 18.66 8.05 7.21
N GLY A 77 18.13 8.29 8.41
CA GLY A 77 17.68 7.25 9.34
C GLY A 77 16.29 7.58 9.85
N ILE A 78 15.51 6.55 10.17
CA ILE A 78 14.16 6.73 10.75
C ILE A 78 14.26 7.15 12.23
N THR A 79 13.42 8.10 12.64
CA THR A 79 13.29 8.48 14.07
C THR A 79 12.28 7.58 14.79
N GLU A 80 12.22 7.65 16.11
CA GLU A 80 11.18 6.94 16.87
C GLU A 80 9.77 7.37 16.47
N LYS A 81 9.58 8.69 16.27
CA LYS A 81 8.35 9.25 15.72
C LYS A 81 8.03 8.67 14.33
N GLY A 82 9.05 8.46 13.51
CA GLY A 82 8.94 7.80 12.21
C GLY A 82 8.45 6.36 12.31
N ARG A 83 8.93 5.59 13.29
CA ARG A 83 8.49 4.19 13.51
C ARG A 83 7.03 4.11 13.89
N ILE A 84 6.59 4.95 14.84
CA ILE A 84 5.18 5.04 15.23
C ILE A 84 4.31 5.44 14.03
N PHE A 85 4.74 6.45 13.27
CA PHE A 85 4.01 6.89 12.08
C PHE A 85 3.92 5.81 11.01
N LEU A 86 4.98 5.01 10.82
CA LEU A 86 4.99 3.89 9.88
C LEU A 86 3.91 2.86 10.25
N GLU A 87 3.89 2.42 11.52
CA GLU A 87 2.91 1.47 12.02
C GLU A 87 1.47 1.99 11.83
N GLU A 88 1.20 3.23 12.26
CA GLU A 88 -0.11 3.86 12.10
C GLU A 88 -0.52 3.98 10.63
N SER A 89 0.43 4.32 9.75
CA SER A 89 0.18 4.48 8.32
C SER A 89 -0.15 3.15 7.66
N ILE A 90 0.51 2.05 8.05
CA ILE A 90 0.17 0.71 7.59
C ILE A 90 -1.28 0.40 7.96
N TYR A 91 -1.66 0.52 9.24
CA TYR A 91 -3.06 0.26 9.64
C TYR A 91 -4.07 1.13 8.90
N LYS A 92 -3.75 2.40 8.68
CA LYS A 92 -4.61 3.35 7.98
C LYS A 92 -4.86 2.96 6.52
N VAL A 93 -3.87 2.36 5.85
CA VAL A 93 -4.03 1.86 4.47
C VAL A 93 -5.07 0.73 4.44
N PHE A 94 -5.05 -0.20 5.39
CA PHE A 94 -6.08 -1.25 5.49
C PHE A 94 -7.45 -0.67 5.88
N GLN A 95 -7.52 0.24 6.85
CA GLN A 95 -8.78 0.90 7.23
C GLN A 95 -9.43 1.69 6.09
N LYS A 96 -8.62 2.25 5.20
CA LYS A 96 -9.05 3.00 4.01
C LYS A 96 -8.80 2.23 2.72
N PHE A 97 -8.91 0.91 2.79
CA PHE A 97 -8.71 0.03 1.64
C PHE A 97 -9.54 0.49 0.44
N THR A 98 -8.87 0.65 -0.70
CA THR A 98 -9.52 1.00 -1.97
C THR A 98 -9.43 -0.13 -2.99
N ASN A 99 -8.29 -0.81 -3.03
CA ASN A 99 -7.97 -1.93 -3.93
C ASN A 99 -6.70 -2.63 -3.42
N VAL A 100 -6.39 -3.80 -3.99
CA VAL A 100 -5.21 -4.58 -3.61
C VAL A 100 -3.90 -3.83 -3.84
N GLU A 101 -3.78 -3.05 -4.93
CA GLU A 101 -2.56 -2.30 -5.24
C GLU A 101 -2.21 -1.26 -4.17
N SER A 102 -3.22 -0.69 -3.50
CA SER A 102 -3.01 0.24 -2.38
C SER A 102 -2.23 -0.40 -1.22
N LEU A 103 -2.29 -1.72 -1.09
CA LEU A 103 -1.64 -2.48 -0.03
C LEU A 103 -0.17 -2.80 -0.33
N TYR A 104 0.31 -2.72 -1.57
CA TYR A 104 1.64 -3.21 -1.97
C TYR A 104 2.78 -2.66 -1.11
N ALA A 105 2.74 -1.39 -0.74
CA ALA A 105 3.74 -0.78 0.14
C ALA A 105 3.77 -1.37 1.56
N THR A 106 2.64 -1.87 2.04
CA THR A 106 2.52 -2.44 3.37
C THR A 106 3.02 -3.88 3.44
N LEU A 107 2.92 -4.63 2.33
CA LEU A 107 3.22 -6.08 2.30
C LEU A 107 4.67 -6.42 2.63
N VAL A 108 5.60 -5.54 2.28
CA VAL A 108 7.02 -5.71 2.59
C VAL A 108 7.37 -5.35 4.03
N HIS A 109 6.43 -4.81 4.81
CA HIS A 109 6.64 -4.28 6.16
C HIS A 109 5.66 -4.86 7.20
N LEU A 110 5.08 -6.03 6.93
CA LEU A 110 4.14 -6.71 7.84
C LEU A 110 4.79 -7.16 9.16
N ASP A 111 6.11 -7.22 9.23
CA ASP A 111 6.87 -7.47 10.46
C ASP A 111 6.95 -6.24 11.37
N LYS A 112 6.51 -5.06 10.90
CA LYS A 112 6.54 -3.79 11.66
C LYS A 112 5.24 -3.46 12.38
N VAL A 113 4.26 -4.36 12.34
CA VAL A 113 2.92 -4.16 12.91
C VAL A 113 2.45 -5.40 13.64
N ASP A 114 1.54 -5.23 14.61
CA ASP A 114 0.80 -6.33 15.20
C ASP A 114 -0.08 -7.03 14.15
N ASN A 115 0.26 -8.29 13.87
CA ASN A 115 -0.40 -9.14 12.89
C ASN A 115 -1.78 -9.62 13.37
N GLN A 116 -2.07 -9.66 14.67
CA GLN A 116 -3.43 -9.94 15.16
C GLN A 116 -4.37 -8.81 14.79
N LYS A 117 -3.99 -7.56 15.13
CA LYS A 117 -4.73 -6.37 14.75
C LYS A 117 -4.90 -6.26 13.23
N LEU A 118 -3.86 -6.60 12.47
CA LEU A 118 -3.93 -6.59 11.02
C LEU A 118 -4.92 -7.62 10.46
N ALA A 119 -4.94 -8.83 11.01
CA ALA A 119 -5.89 -9.86 10.62
C ALA A 119 -7.34 -9.39 10.83
N TYR A 120 -7.65 -8.70 11.94
CA TYR A 120 -8.96 -8.10 12.16
C TYR A 120 -9.35 -7.09 11.08
N LEU A 121 -8.41 -6.23 10.65
CA LEU A 121 -8.66 -5.27 9.57
C LEU A 121 -8.90 -5.97 8.23
N ILE A 122 -8.15 -7.03 7.91
CA ILE A 122 -8.33 -7.79 6.67
C ILE A 122 -9.71 -8.48 6.66
N MET A 123 -10.14 -9.08 7.78
CA MET A 123 -11.46 -9.68 7.90
C MET A 123 -12.59 -8.65 7.71
N ASP A 124 -12.47 -7.46 8.29
CA ASP A 124 -13.43 -6.36 8.10
C ASP A 124 -13.50 -5.88 6.63
N ILE A 125 -12.36 -5.86 5.92
CA ILE A 125 -12.35 -5.56 4.48
C ILE A 125 -13.10 -6.65 3.70
N ILE A 126 -12.81 -7.93 3.96
CA ILE A 126 -13.46 -9.06 3.29
C ILE A 126 -14.98 -9.01 3.51
N GLU A 127 -15.45 -8.77 4.75
CA GLU A 127 -16.87 -8.65 5.07
C GLU A 127 -17.55 -7.49 4.30
N LYS A 128 -16.86 -6.35 4.16
CA LYS A 128 -17.36 -5.21 3.38
C LYS A 128 -17.44 -5.50 1.89
N LEU A 129 -16.49 -6.26 1.35
CA LEU A 129 -16.50 -6.69 -0.05
C LEU A 129 -17.60 -7.74 -0.30
N ASP A 130 -17.79 -8.67 0.62
CA ASP A 130 -18.85 -9.68 0.58
C ASP A 130 -20.24 -9.02 0.52
N LYS A 131 -20.52 -8.04 1.41
CA LYS A 131 -21.75 -7.24 1.37
C LYS A 131 -21.97 -6.48 0.06
N LYS A 132 -20.88 -6.03 -0.60
CA LYS A 132 -20.99 -5.40 -1.94
C LYS A 132 -21.33 -6.44 -3.00
N LEU A 133 -20.78 -7.64 -2.91
CA LEU A 133 -21.10 -8.75 -3.80
C LEU A 133 -22.56 -9.18 -3.65
N GLU A 134 -23.03 -9.34 -2.42
CA GLU A 134 -24.44 -9.61 -2.12
C GLU A 134 -25.37 -8.54 -2.70
N TYR A 135 -25.01 -7.25 -2.56
CA TYR A 135 -25.77 -6.17 -3.18
C TYR A 135 -25.84 -6.33 -4.70
N ILE A 136 -24.73 -6.69 -5.36
CA ILE A 136 -24.71 -6.96 -6.79
C ILE A 136 -25.61 -8.16 -7.10
N ASP A 137 -25.56 -9.26 -6.35
CA ASP A 137 -26.39 -10.44 -6.61
C ASP A 137 -27.90 -10.22 -6.41
N LEU A 138 -28.27 -9.38 -5.45
CA LEU A 138 -29.67 -9.02 -5.21
C LEU A 138 -30.30 -8.18 -6.32
N HIS A 139 -29.50 -7.34 -7.00
CA HIS A 139 -29.99 -6.49 -8.09
C HIS A 139 -29.86 -7.23 -9.41
N ARG A 140 -30.99 -7.73 -9.90
CA ARG A 140 -31.00 -8.66 -11.03
C ARG A 140 -30.71 -7.92 -12.35
N PRO A 141 -30.04 -8.56 -13.34
CA PRO A 141 -29.79 -7.98 -14.66
C PRO A 141 -31.05 -7.44 -15.37
N ASP A 142 -32.20 -8.04 -15.08
CA ASP A 142 -33.52 -7.66 -15.60
C ASP A 142 -34.10 -6.38 -14.99
N GLU A 143 -33.59 -5.91 -13.84
CA GLU A 143 -34.04 -4.69 -13.16
C GLU A 143 -33.35 -3.41 -13.68
N ILE A 144 -32.38 -3.54 -14.59
CA ILE A 144 -31.71 -2.41 -15.21
C ILE A 144 -32.67 -1.69 -16.17
N ASP A 145 -33.13 -0.50 -15.77
CA ASP A 145 -33.96 0.41 -16.56
C ASP A 145 -33.14 1.14 -17.64
N ALA A 146 -32.62 0.37 -18.59
CA ALA A 146 -31.90 0.85 -19.77
C ALA A 146 -32.19 -0.09 -20.96
N GLN A 147 -31.95 0.39 -22.18
CA GLN A 147 -32.18 -0.37 -23.41
C GLN A 147 -31.01 -0.23 -24.39
N GLY A 148 -30.92 -1.17 -25.34
CA GLY A 148 -29.90 -1.19 -26.37
C GLY A 148 -28.48 -1.18 -25.80
N ASP A 149 -27.56 -0.52 -26.50
CA ASP A 149 -26.13 -0.46 -26.17
C ASP A 149 -25.84 0.01 -24.74
N LEU A 150 -26.69 0.86 -24.15
CA LEU A 150 -26.52 1.30 -22.77
C LEU A 150 -26.74 0.16 -21.78
N LYS A 151 -27.74 -0.70 -22.01
CA LYS A 151 -27.98 -1.87 -21.16
C LYS A 151 -26.80 -2.82 -21.21
N ASP A 152 -26.28 -3.10 -22.41
CA ASP A 152 -25.14 -3.99 -22.60
C ASP A 152 -23.88 -3.44 -21.90
N ALA A 153 -23.61 -2.13 -22.02
CA ALA A 153 -22.51 -1.49 -21.31
C ALA A 153 -22.65 -1.60 -19.79
N LEU A 154 -23.85 -1.38 -19.23
CA LEU A 154 -24.10 -1.51 -17.80
C LEU A 154 -23.93 -2.96 -17.31
N LEU A 155 -24.33 -3.94 -18.11
CA LEU A 155 -24.10 -5.36 -17.81
C LEU A 155 -22.62 -5.72 -17.81
N LEU A 156 -21.84 -5.21 -18.76
CA LEU A 156 -20.38 -5.39 -18.79
C LEU A 156 -19.69 -4.73 -17.58
N MET A 157 -20.13 -3.52 -17.18
CA MET A 157 -19.60 -2.86 -15.97
C MET A 157 -19.91 -3.66 -14.71
N ARG A 158 -21.13 -4.18 -14.59
CA ARG A 158 -21.56 -5.05 -13.49
C ARG A 158 -20.71 -6.32 -13.44
N ASP A 159 -20.56 -6.99 -14.57
CA ASP A 159 -19.78 -8.23 -14.70
C ASP A 159 -18.33 -8.02 -14.27
N HIS A 160 -17.70 -6.97 -14.76
CA HIS A 160 -16.35 -6.59 -14.35
C HIS A 160 -16.26 -6.30 -12.84
N ALA A 161 -17.21 -5.54 -12.28
CA ALA A 161 -17.23 -5.22 -10.86
C ALA A 161 -17.38 -6.47 -9.97
N TYR A 162 -18.26 -7.39 -10.34
CA TYR A 162 -18.45 -8.67 -9.65
C TYR A 162 -17.14 -9.47 -9.61
N HIS A 163 -16.54 -9.71 -10.78
CA HIS A 163 -15.28 -10.47 -10.87
C HIS A 163 -14.10 -9.76 -10.19
N SER A 164 -14.05 -8.43 -10.22
CA SER A 164 -13.02 -7.66 -9.50
C SER A 164 -13.11 -7.88 -7.99
N ILE A 165 -14.32 -7.80 -7.42
CA ILE A 165 -14.55 -8.03 -5.99
C ILE A 165 -14.16 -9.46 -5.60
N GLN A 166 -14.54 -10.46 -6.39
CA GLN A 166 -14.17 -11.85 -6.14
C GLN A 166 -12.65 -12.06 -6.15
N ASN A 167 -11.96 -11.47 -7.12
CA ASN A 167 -10.50 -11.54 -7.22
C ASN A 167 -9.82 -10.89 -6.01
N ASP A 168 -10.29 -9.72 -5.60
CA ASP A 168 -9.79 -9.01 -4.41
C ASP A 168 -10.01 -9.84 -3.14
N MET A 169 -11.20 -10.42 -2.95
CA MET A 169 -11.51 -11.28 -1.79
C MET A 169 -10.63 -12.54 -1.76
N LEU A 170 -10.41 -13.19 -2.91
CA LEU A 170 -9.53 -14.35 -3.02
C LEU A 170 -8.10 -13.98 -2.62
N TRP A 171 -7.59 -12.84 -3.09
CA TRP A 171 -6.26 -12.38 -2.74
C TRP A 171 -6.15 -11.98 -1.27
N LEU A 172 -7.14 -11.26 -0.73
CA LEU A 172 -7.19 -10.86 0.68
C LEU A 172 -7.27 -12.06 1.61
N SER A 173 -7.95 -13.13 1.22
CA SER A 173 -7.99 -14.38 1.98
C SER A 173 -6.59 -15.02 2.09
N LYS A 174 -5.83 -15.05 0.98
CA LYS A 174 -4.42 -15.50 1.01
C LYS A 174 -3.55 -14.63 1.91
N LEU A 175 -3.78 -13.32 1.90
CA LEU A 175 -3.07 -12.39 2.78
C LEU A 175 -3.44 -12.64 4.26
N LEU A 176 -4.71 -12.88 4.56
CA LEU A 176 -5.19 -13.19 5.91
C LEU A 176 -4.50 -14.46 6.44
N ASP A 177 -4.49 -15.54 5.65
CA ASP A 177 -3.80 -16.78 6.01
C ASP A 177 -2.31 -16.55 6.29
N HIS A 178 -1.65 -15.74 5.44
CA HIS A 178 -0.25 -15.39 5.64
C HIS A 178 -0.01 -14.66 6.97
N VAL A 179 -0.82 -13.62 7.25
CA VAL A 179 -0.72 -12.81 8.46
C VAL A 179 -1.02 -13.64 9.72
N GLN A 180 -2.05 -14.49 9.69
CA GLN A 180 -2.37 -15.39 10.81
C GLN A 180 -1.28 -16.43 11.06
N SER A 181 -0.67 -16.98 10.01
CA SER A 181 0.45 -17.93 10.15
C SER A 181 1.67 -17.33 10.85
N ARG A 182 1.85 -16.00 10.79
CA ARG A 182 2.91 -15.28 11.50
C ARG A 182 2.62 -15.18 12.99
N VAL A 183 1.37 -14.96 13.38
CA VAL A 183 0.94 -14.93 14.80
C VAL A 183 1.19 -16.27 15.49
N LEU A 184 1.03 -17.38 14.78
CA LEU A 184 1.24 -18.71 15.35
C LEU A 184 2.73 -19.08 15.51
N LYS A 185 3.64 -18.30 14.92
CA LYS A 185 5.10 -18.56 14.93
C LYS A 185 5.87 -17.63 15.87
N SER A 186 5.24 -16.58 16.38
CA SER A 186 5.77 -15.63 17.36
C SER A 186 5.42 -16.05 18.78
#